data_AF-A0A7V9JPD6-F1
#
_entry.id   AF-A0A7V9JPD6-F1
#
_cell.length_a   1.000
_cell.length_b   1.000
_cell.length_c   1.000
_cell.angle_alpha   90.00
_cell.angle_beta   90.00
_cell.angle_gamma   90.00
#
_symmetry.space_group_name_H-M   'P 1'
#
loop_
_entity.id
_entity.type
_entity.pdbx_description
1 polymer ?
#
loop_
_entity_poly.entity_id
_entity_poly.type
_entity_poly.pdbx_seq_one_letter_code
_entity_poly.pdbx_strand_id
1 'polypeptide(L)'
;MLDKWLPFLIYGSLALAIPASMIGMSFLFATKPQRRSRARMLPFESGVSTGPPRQQRFTISFYLTAMLFIVFDIEIVFLYPLAVILNDLAWFAFLELLFFVAILVVAYVYVWRKGALEWQ
;
A
#
# COMPACT_ATOMS: atom_id res chain seq x y z
N MET A 1 -12.08 -28.62 8.01
CA MET A 1 -11.99 -27.12 8.12
C MET A 1 -10.72 -26.60 7.45
N LEU A 2 -9.56 -27.24 7.67
CA LEU A 2 -8.30 -26.89 7.00
C LEU A 2 -8.34 -27.10 5.47
N ASP A 3 -9.15 -28.04 4.97
CA ASP A 3 -9.27 -28.33 3.53
C ASP A 3 -9.74 -27.13 2.69
N LYS A 4 -10.45 -26.17 3.30
CA LYS A 4 -10.88 -24.94 2.63
C LYS A 4 -9.76 -23.90 2.51
N TRP A 5 -8.83 -23.88 3.46
CA TRP A 5 -7.70 -22.95 3.50
C TRP A 5 -6.45 -23.52 2.84
N LEU A 6 -6.38 -24.83 2.69
CA LEU A 6 -5.25 -25.53 2.07
C LEU A 6 -4.93 -25.02 0.65
N PRO A 7 -5.91 -24.81 -0.27
CA PRO A 7 -5.61 -24.28 -1.60
C PRO A 7 -5.04 -22.86 -1.56
N PHE A 8 -5.53 -22.02 -0.65
CA PHE A 8 -5.05 -20.65 -0.46
C PHE A 8 -3.61 -20.64 0.05
N LEU A 9 -3.28 -21.48 1.03
CA LEU A 9 -1.93 -21.61 1.57
C LEU A 9 -0.95 -22.16 0.54
N ILE A 10 -1.36 -23.19 -0.23
CA ILE A 10 -0.55 -23.74 -1.31
C ILE A 10 -0.27 -22.65 -2.34
N TYR A 11 -1.30 -21.93 -2.80
CA TYR A 11 -1.14 -20.85 -3.75
C TYR A 11 -0.22 -19.72 -3.23
N GLY A 12 -0.45 -19.25 -2.00
CA GLY A 12 0.39 -18.23 -1.38
C GLY A 12 1.85 -18.67 -1.21
N SER A 13 2.07 -19.94 -0.85
CA SER A 13 3.41 -20.51 -0.74
C SER A 13 4.12 -20.57 -2.09
N LEU A 14 3.44 -20.97 -3.16
CA LEU A 14 4.00 -20.98 -4.52
C LEU A 14 4.28 -19.56 -5.03
N ALA A 15 3.35 -18.62 -4.77
CA ALA A 15 3.50 -17.21 -5.15
C ALA A 15 4.73 -16.56 -4.51
N LEU A 16 5.13 -16.97 -3.30
CA LEU A 16 6.37 -16.56 -2.64
C LEU A 16 7.59 -17.38 -3.10
N ALA A 17 7.42 -18.70 -3.24
CA ALA A 17 8.51 -19.62 -3.57
C ALA A 17 9.07 -19.36 -4.97
N ILE A 18 8.24 -19.02 -5.95
CA ILE A 18 8.70 -18.79 -7.33
C ILE A 18 9.66 -17.59 -7.39
N PRO A 19 9.29 -16.36 -6.99
CA PRO A 19 10.22 -15.22 -6.97
C PRO A 19 11.44 -15.47 -6.08
N ALA A 20 11.26 -16.08 -4.90
CA ALA A 20 12.37 -16.40 -4.02
C ALA A 20 13.37 -17.37 -4.67
N SER A 21 12.88 -18.38 -5.40
CA SER A 21 13.72 -19.31 -6.14
C SER A 21 14.45 -18.63 -7.30
N MET A 22 13.79 -17.70 -8.01
CA MET A 22 14.42 -16.93 -9.08
C MET A 22 15.56 -16.05 -8.55
N ILE A 23 15.32 -15.35 -7.43
CA ILE A 23 16.35 -14.55 -6.76
C ILE A 23 17.49 -15.47 -6.28
N GLY A 24 17.16 -16.60 -5.64
CA GLY A 24 18.14 -17.57 -5.15
C GLY A 24 19.00 -18.15 -6.27
N MET A 25 18.39 -18.57 -7.37
CA MET A 25 19.09 -19.04 -8.58
C MET A 25 19.95 -17.94 -9.20
N SER A 26 19.48 -16.68 -9.21
CA SER A 26 20.27 -15.56 -9.71
C SER A 26 21.55 -15.35 -8.90
N PHE A 27 21.55 -15.61 -7.59
CA PHE A 27 22.75 -15.55 -6.76
C PHE A 27 23.64 -16.80 -6.90
N LEU A 28 23.04 -18.00 -6.99
CA LEU A 28 23.77 -19.28 -7.11
C LEU A 28 24.49 -19.41 -8.47
N PHE A 29 23.83 -19.03 -9.56
CA PHE A 29 24.37 -19.09 -10.92
C PHE A 29 25.02 -17.77 -11.37
N ALA A 30 25.30 -16.86 -10.43
CA ALA A 30 25.96 -15.61 -10.74
C ALA A 30 27.39 -15.86 -11.26
N THR A 31 27.57 -15.83 -12.59
CA THR A 31 28.88 -15.91 -13.26
C THR A 31 29.66 -14.59 -13.26
N LYS A 32 29.06 -13.49 -12.77
CA LYS A 32 29.73 -12.20 -12.70
C LYS A 32 30.80 -12.21 -11.61
N PRO A 33 31.99 -11.62 -11.86
CA PRO A 33 33.04 -11.52 -10.86
C PRO A 33 32.53 -10.75 -9.64
N GLN A 34 32.63 -11.38 -8.46
CA GLN A 34 32.22 -10.81 -7.17
C GLN A 34 33.05 -9.59 -6.73
N ARG A 35 34.04 -9.17 -7.52
CA ARG A 35 34.87 -8.01 -7.24
C ARG A 35 34.02 -6.74 -7.32
N ARG A 36 33.41 -6.38 -6.19
CA ARG A 36 32.71 -5.12 -6.00
C ARG A 36 33.73 -3.99 -6.06
N SER A 37 33.89 -3.37 -7.23
CA SER A 37 34.68 -2.14 -7.33
C SER A 37 33.94 -1.03 -6.58
N ARG A 38 34.70 -0.13 -5.95
CA ARG A 38 34.14 1.02 -5.20
C ARG A 38 33.12 1.81 -6.05
N ALA A 39 33.41 1.97 -7.34
CA ALA A 39 32.53 2.66 -8.29
C ALA A 39 31.15 2.01 -8.47
N ARG A 40 31.02 0.68 -8.32
CA ARG A 40 29.72 -0.04 -8.44
C ARG A 40 28.85 0.03 -7.19
N MET A 41 29.41 0.49 -6.07
CA MET A 41 28.71 0.60 -4.78
C MET A 41 28.31 2.04 -4.46
N LEU A 42 28.65 2.99 -5.33
CA LEU A 42 28.24 4.37 -5.17
C LEU A 42 26.79 4.54 -5.66
N PRO A 43 25.94 5.29 -4.94
CA PRO A 43 24.65 5.73 -5.44
C PRO A 43 24.80 6.47 -6.77
N PHE A 44 23.78 6.33 -7.64
CA PHE A 44 23.77 7.00 -8.92
C PHE A 44 23.46 8.50 -8.75
N GLU A 45 24.40 9.36 -9.13
CA GLU A 45 24.33 10.83 -8.98
C GLU A 45 24.91 11.52 -10.23
N SER A 46 24.46 11.09 -11.42
CA SER A 46 24.84 11.61 -12.75
C SER A 46 26.35 11.75 -13.08
N GLY A 47 27.23 11.16 -12.25
CA GLY A 47 28.69 11.23 -12.39
C GLY A 47 29.37 12.32 -11.56
N VAL A 48 28.62 13.09 -10.75
CA VAL A 48 29.12 14.24 -9.98
C VAL A 48 28.82 14.06 -8.50
N SER A 49 29.25 12.93 -7.91
CA SER A 49 28.85 12.63 -6.54
C SER A 49 29.45 13.62 -5.54
N THR A 50 28.59 14.34 -4.82
CA THR A 50 28.98 15.42 -3.89
C THR A 50 29.16 14.97 -2.44
N GLY A 51 29.26 13.66 -2.20
CA GLY A 51 29.35 13.07 -0.87
C GLY A 51 28.00 12.61 -0.35
N PRO A 52 27.83 12.39 0.97
CA PRO A 52 26.57 11.92 1.51
C PRO A 52 25.44 12.92 1.22
N PRO A 53 24.25 12.44 0.81
CA PRO A 53 23.13 13.31 0.48
C PRO A 53 22.80 14.21 1.67
N ARG A 54 22.55 15.49 1.40
CA ARG A 54 22.09 16.43 2.43
C ARG A 54 20.78 15.89 3.01
N GLN A 55 20.68 15.89 4.35
CA GLN A 55 19.44 15.50 5.01
C GLN A 55 18.31 16.43 4.55
N GLN A 56 17.42 15.92 3.71
CA GLN A 56 16.26 16.65 3.23
C GLN A 56 15.04 16.23 4.05
N ARG A 57 14.24 17.22 4.45
CA ARG A 57 12.95 16.94 5.08
C ARG A 57 11.99 16.47 3.99
N PHE A 58 11.36 15.33 4.20
CA PHE A 58 10.25 14.89 3.36
C PHE A 58 9.04 15.79 3.59
N THR A 59 8.26 16.03 2.55
CA THR A 59 7.04 16.85 2.62
C THR A 59 6.00 16.17 3.51
N ILE A 60 5.28 16.96 4.32
CA ILE A 60 4.24 16.47 5.25
C ILE A 60 3.05 15.85 4.49
N SER A 61 2.89 16.14 3.20
CA SER A 61 1.80 15.63 2.35
C SER A 61 1.71 14.08 2.35
N PHE A 62 2.83 13.36 2.48
CA PHE A 62 2.81 11.90 2.62
C PHE A 62 2.09 11.44 3.90
N TYR A 63 2.30 12.15 5.01
CA TYR A 63 1.66 11.84 6.28
C TYR A 63 0.14 12.11 6.21
N LEU A 64 -0.26 13.26 5.67
CA LEU A 64 -1.68 13.61 5.53
C LEU A 64 -2.42 12.62 4.63
N THR A 65 -1.80 12.21 3.53
CA THR A 65 -2.36 11.21 2.61
C THR A 65 -2.49 9.84 3.27
N ALA A 66 -1.46 9.38 3.99
CA ALA A 66 -1.49 8.10 4.70
C ALA A 66 -2.54 8.09 5.83
N MET A 67 -2.64 9.18 6.59
CA MET A 67 -3.65 9.32 7.64
C MET A 67 -5.07 9.28 7.05
N LEU A 68 -5.32 9.99 5.94
CA LEU A 68 -6.62 9.95 5.27
C LEU A 68 -6.94 8.55 4.74
N PHE A 69 -5.96 7.86 4.16
CA PHE A 69 -6.12 6.48 3.69
C PHE A 69 -6.51 5.53 4.82
N ILE A 70 -5.87 5.62 5.99
CA ILE A 70 -6.19 4.78 7.14
C ILE A 70 -7.63 5.02 7.62
N VAL A 71 -8.06 6.28 7.71
CA VAL A 71 -9.43 6.61 8.12
C VAL A 71 -10.45 6.04 7.13
N PHE A 72 -10.22 6.23 5.83
CA PHE A 72 -11.11 5.71 4.80
C PHE A 72 -11.14 4.18 4.73
N ASP A 73 -10.01 3.52 4.95
CA ASP A 73 -9.92 2.05 4.98
C ASP A 73 -10.73 1.47 6.16
N ILE A 74 -10.64 2.11 7.33
CA ILE A 74 -11.46 1.75 8.51
C ILE A 74 -12.96 1.92 8.21
N GLU A 75 -13.35 2.95 7.49
CA GLU A 75 -14.74 3.18 7.09
C GLU A 75 -15.28 2.07 6.18
N ILE A 76 -14.46 1.57 5.25
CA ILE A 76 -14.82 0.43 4.39
C ILE A 76 -15.04 -0.84 5.23
N VAL A 77 -14.23 -1.08 6.26
CA VAL A 77 -14.41 -2.21 7.18
C VAL A 77 -15.80 -2.17 7.85
N PHE A 78 -16.33 -0.97 8.15
CA PHE A 78 -17.69 -0.82 8.66
C PHE A 78 -18.78 -1.02 7.60
N LEU A 79 -18.49 -0.69 6.34
CA LEU A 79 -19.43 -0.91 5.24
C LEU A 79 -19.59 -2.39 4.87
N TYR A 80 -18.57 -3.22 5.08
CA TYR A 80 -18.60 -4.64 4.69
C TYR A 80 -19.76 -5.43 5.33
N PRO A 81 -19.93 -5.44 6.67
CA PRO A 81 -21.05 -6.14 7.31
C PRO A 81 -22.41 -5.67 6.80
N LEU A 82 -22.58 -4.35 6.64
CA LEU A 82 -23.83 -3.75 6.13
C LEU A 82 -24.12 -4.22 4.70
N ALA A 83 -23.10 -4.31 3.84
CA ALA A 83 -23.24 -4.82 2.48
C ALA A 83 -23.61 -6.31 2.43
N VAL A 84 -23.12 -7.12 3.37
CA VAL A 84 -23.43 -8.56 3.45
C VAL A 84 -24.89 -8.80 3.87
N ILE A 85 -25.42 -8.02 4.82
CA ILE A 85 -26.79 -8.17 5.34
C ILE A 85 -27.82 -7.27 4.64
N LEU A 86 -27.43 -6.59 3.55
CA LEU A 86 -28.27 -5.62 2.85
C LEU A 86 -29.62 -6.21 2.43
N ASN A 87 -29.65 -7.49 2.06
CA ASN A 87 -30.87 -8.19 1.65
C ASN A 87 -31.86 -8.39 2.81
N ASP A 88 -31.37 -8.54 4.05
CA ASP A 88 -32.22 -8.81 5.22
C ASP A 88 -32.84 -7.52 5.77
N LEU A 89 -32.10 -6.40 5.73
CA LEU A 89 -32.53 -5.09 6.22
C LEU A 89 -33.17 -4.20 5.12
N ALA A 90 -33.00 -4.57 3.84
CA ALA A 90 -33.54 -3.89 2.66
C ALA A 90 -33.41 -2.35 2.72
N TRP A 91 -34.53 -1.64 2.84
CA TRP A 91 -34.59 -0.18 2.82
C TRP A 91 -33.88 0.50 3.98
N PHE A 92 -33.87 -0.12 5.16
CA PHE A 92 -33.20 0.46 6.33
C PHE A 92 -31.68 0.50 6.12
N ALA A 93 -31.07 -0.63 5.74
CA ALA A 93 -29.65 -0.71 5.46
C ALA A 93 -29.24 0.16 4.25
N PHE A 94 -30.11 0.30 3.26
CA PHE A 94 -29.86 1.21 2.13
C PHE A 94 -29.79 2.68 2.56
N LEU A 95 -30.71 3.14 3.42
CA LEU A 95 -30.70 4.52 3.93
C LEU A 95 -29.50 4.76 4.84
N GLU A 96 -29.14 3.80 5.68
CA GLU A 96 -27.97 3.87 6.55
C GLU A 96 -26.67 3.93 5.73
N LEU A 97 -26.55 3.12 4.66
CA LEU A 97 -25.44 3.18 3.71
C LEU A 97 -25.33 4.56 3.06
N LEU A 98 -26.46 5.10 2.57
CA LEU A 98 -26.49 6.42 1.93
C LEU A 98 -26.06 7.52 2.91
N PHE A 99 -26.55 7.47 4.14
CA PHE A 99 -26.19 8.41 5.20
C PHE A 99 -24.71 8.32 5.56
N PHE A 100 -24.17 7.11 5.71
CA PHE A 100 -22.76 6.88 6.00
C PHE A 100 -21.87 7.44 4.89
N VAL A 101 -22.16 7.09 3.63
CA VAL A 101 -21.44 7.61 2.45
C VAL A 101 -21.53 9.13 2.38
N ALA A 102 -22.68 9.72 2.69
CA ALA A 102 -22.82 11.19 2.70
C ALA A 102 -21.88 11.85 3.73
N ILE A 103 -21.72 11.26 4.92
CA ILE A 103 -20.76 11.74 5.92
C ILE A 103 -19.33 11.66 5.38
N LEU A 104 -18.96 10.55 4.71
CA LEU A 104 -17.62 10.38 4.12
C LEU A 104 -17.33 11.45 3.08
N VAL A 105 -18.30 11.71 2.20
CA VAL A 105 -18.19 12.76 1.17
C VAL A 105 -17.99 14.12 1.81
N VAL A 106 -18.73 14.44 2.89
CA VAL A 106 -18.56 15.71 3.62
C VAL A 106 -17.15 15.81 4.23
N ALA A 107 -16.66 14.75 4.88
CA ALA A 107 -15.32 14.71 5.46
C ALA A 107 -14.24 14.87 4.38
N TYR A 108 -14.37 14.16 3.26
CA TYR A 108 -13.47 14.25 2.13
C TYR A 108 -13.43 15.65 1.53
N VAL A 109 -14.60 16.25 1.26
CA VAL A 109 -14.71 17.62 0.74
C VAL A 109 -14.08 18.62 1.70
N TYR A 110 -14.26 18.45 3.01
CA TYR A 110 -13.63 19.31 4.01
C TYR A 110 -12.10 19.26 3.95
N VAL A 111 -11.53 18.06 3.91
CA VAL A 111 -10.08 17.85 3.81
C VAL A 111 -9.53 18.41 2.51
N TRP A 112 -10.24 18.22 1.40
CA TRP A 112 -9.88 18.78 0.10
C TRP A 112 -9.87 20.30 0.13
N ARG A 113 -10.92 20.94 0.67
CA ARG A 113 -10.97 22.41 0.79
C ARG A 113 -9.91 22.99 1.72
N LYS A 114 -9.36 22.19 2.64
CA LYS A 114 -8.24 22.58 3.49
C LYS A 114 -6.86 22.47 2.82
N GLY A 115 -6.80 22.00 1.57
CA GLY A 115 -5.53 21.86 0.85
C GLY A 115 -4.64 20.74 1.39
N ALA A 116 -5.16 19.82 2.22
CA ALA A 116 -4.38 18.72 2.78
C ALA A 116 -3.89 17.71 1.72
N LEU A 117 -4.49 17.77 0.52
CA LEU A 117 -4.16 16.96 -0.65
C LEU A 117 -3.37 17.74 -1.71
N GLU A 118 -3.00 19.00 -1.44
CA GLU A 118 -2.19 19.78 -2.35
C GLU A 118 -0.71 19.38 -2.22
N TRP A 119 -0.10 19.08 -3.35
CA TRP A 119 1.30 18.68 -3.44
C TRP A 119 2.11 19.89 -3.92
N GLN A 120 3.02 20.37 -3.06
CA GLN A 120 4.05 21.37 -3.38
C GLN A 120 5.44 20.76 -3.19
#